data_AF-A0A7V2CP10-F1
#
_entry.id   AF-A0A7V2CP10-F1
#
_cell.length_a   1.000
_cell.length_b   1.000
_cell.length_c   1.000
_cell.angle_alpha   90.00
_cell.angle_beta   90.00
_cell.angle_gamma   90.00
#
_symmetry.space_group_name_H-M   'P 1'
#
loop_
_entity.id
_entity.type
_entity.pdbx_description
1 polymer ?
#
loop_
_entity_poly.entity_id
_entity_poly.type
_entity_poly.pdbx_seq_one_letter_code
_entity_poly.pdbx_strand_id
1 'polypeptide(L)'
;MPSAEAASPANALFRGDNLTWMTRLPSACCDLIYVDPPFGTDRLMAGDARAEGGGRRAGGPEAYLDFLTPRLEQCRRLLAPRGTLYVHLDWRTVHYVKVRLDELFGRDNFLNEIVWSYRTGGVGRRWFARKHDTILSYARKRGAHVFNVLRAGRYRTDGLSNDERGRPYKVTRNGRLYFHPAGPALTDVW
;
A
#
# COMPACT_ATOMS: atom_id res chain seq x y z
N MET A 1 -13.70 -44.29 11.65
CA MET A 1 -13.33 -43.57 10.42
C MET A 1 -13.26 -42.09 10.75
N PRO A 2 -12.08 -41.45 10.81
CA PRO A 2 -12.01 -40.01 10.96
C PRO A 2 -12.52 -39.37 9.65
N SER A 3 -13.56 -38.55 9.77
CA SER A 3 -14.11 -37.78 8.67
C SER A 3 -13.04 -36.82 8.14
N ALA A 4 -12.74 -36.90 6.85
CA ALA A 4 -11.86 -35.94 6.18
C ALA A 4 -12.56 -34.57 6.19
N GLU A 5 -12.14 -33.70 7.09
CA GLU A 5 -12.53 -32.29 7.09
C GLU A 5 -12.02 -31.68 5.79
N ALA A 6 -12.94 -31.36 4.87
CA ALA A 6 -12.59 -30.78 3.58
C ALA A 6 -11.83 -29.47 3.83
N ALA A 7 -10.58 -29.40 3.40
CA ALA A 7 -9.76 -28.21 3.53
C ALA A 7 -10.51 -27.02 2.89
N SER A 8 -10.80 -25.99 3.69
CA SER A 8 -11.37 -24.75 3.19
C SER A 8 -10.53 -24.23 2.02
N PRO A 9 -11.16 -23.75 0.93
CA PRO A 9 -10.43 -23.25 -0.22
C PRO A 9 -9.47 -22.13 0.23
N ALA A 10 -8.24 -22.17 -0.28
CA ALA A 10 -7.20 -21.21 0.09
C ALA A 10 -7.57 -19.74 -0.23
N ASN A 11 -8.52 -19.53 -1.15
CA ASN A 11 -8.94 -18.21 -1.61
C ASN A 11 -10.47 -18.07 -1.56
N ALA A 12 -10.96 -16.86 -1.24
CA ALA A 12 -12.38 -16.53 -1.22
C ALA A 12 -12.64 -15.16 -1.86
N LEU A 13 -13.79 -15.04 -2.54
CA LEU A 13 -14.30 -13.79 -3.11
C LEU A 13 -15.65 -13.45 -2.49
N PHE A 14 -15.77 -12.24 -1.94
CA PHE A 14 -16.99 -11.76 -1.30
C PHE A 14 -17.61 -10.64 -2.11
N ARG A 15 -18.91 -10.75 -2.41
CA ARG A 15 -19.68 -9.73 -3.13
C ARG A 15 -20.57 -8.95 -2.16
N GLY A 16 -20.54 -7.63 -2.23
CA GLY A 16 -21.36 -6.73 -1.40
C GLY A 16 -20.59 -5.49 -0.97
N ASP A 17 -21.19 -4.71 -0.07
CA ASP A 17 -20.48 -3.61 0.59
C ASP A 17 -19.33 -4.16 1.45
N ASN A 18 -18.14 -3.59 1.27
CA ASN A 18 -16.93 -4.08 1.92
C ASN A 18 -16.98 -3.92 3.44
N LEU A 19 -17.54 -2.82 3.94
CA LEU A 19 -17.63 -2.54 5.37
C LEU A 19 -18.47 -3.62 6.06
N THR A 20 -19.59 -4.00 5.46
CA THR A 20 -20.49 -5.06 5.95
C THR A 20 -19.79 -6.42 6.04
N TRP A 21 -18.91 -6.75 5.08
CA TRP A 21 -18.12 -7.98 5.14
C TRP A 21 -17.02 -7.89 6.20
N MET A 22 -16.32 -6.76 6.24
CA MET A 22 -15.21 -6.56 7.17
C MET A 22 -15.65 -6.70 8.63
N THR A 23 -16.84 -6.22 9.02
CA THR A 23 -17.35 -6.35 10.40
C THR A 23 -17.57 -7.79 10.85
N ARG A 24 -17.76 -8.73 9.92
CA ARG A 24 -17.98 -10.16 10.21
C ARG A 24 -16.68 -10.95 10.33
N LEU A 25 -15.58 -10.42 9.82
CA LEU A 25 -14.28 -11.08 9.88
C LEU A 25 -13.68 -10.97 11.30
N PRO A 26 -13.03 -12.04 11.82
CA PRO A 26 -12.34 -12.00 13.10
C PRO A 26 -11.27 -10.91 13.14
N SER A 27 -11.04 -10.33 14.32
CA SER A 27 -9.94 -9.38 14.49
C SER A 27 -8.59 -10.07 14.31
N ALA A 28 -7.57 -9.34 13.85
CA ALA A 28 -6.21 -9.83 13.66
C ALA A 28 -6.08 -11.06 12.72
N CYS A 29 -7.00 -11.23 11.76
CA CYS A 29 -7.00 -12.35 10.82
C CYS A 29 -6.20 -12.10 9.52
N CYS A 30 -5.68 -10.89 9.30
CA CYS A 30 -4.97 -10.53 8.07
C CYS A 30 -3.51 -10.17 8.34
N ASP A 31 -2.58 -10.83 7.67
CA ASP A 31 -1.15 -10.45 7.69
C ASP A 31 -0.84 -9.30 6.74
N LEU A 32 -1.62 -9.13 5.68
CA LEU A 32 -1.47 -8.04 4.72
C LEU A 32 -2.83 -7.58 4.24
N ILE A 33 -3.01 -6.26 4.15
CA ILE A 33 -4.17 -5.64 3.53
C ILE A 33 -3.67 -4.66 2.47
N TYR A 34 -4.22 -4.76 1.26
CA TYR A 34 -4.04 -3.80 0.18
C TYR A 34 -5.39 -3.19 -0.17
N VAL A 35 -5.45 -1.87 -0.26
CA VAL A 35 -6.69 -1.12 -0.55
C VAL A 35 -6.43 -0.15 -1.70
N ASP A 36 -7.27 -0.23 -2.72
CA ASP A 36 -7.32 0.68 -3.87
C ASP A 36 -8.69 1.36 -3.90
N PRO A 37 -8.96 2.29 -2.97
CA PRO A 37 -10.24 2.98 -2.90
C PRO A 37 -10.45 3.88 -4.11
N PRO A 38 -11.71 4.20 -4.46
CA PRO A 38 -12.00 5.16 -5.53
C PRO A 38 -11.31 6.51 -5.26
N PHE A 39 -10.62 7.08 -6.25
CA PHE A 39 -9.80 8.31 -6.09
C PHE A 39 -10.60 9.63 -5.96
N GLY A 40 -11.72 9.60 -5.24
CA GLY A 40 -12.53 10.78 -4.95
C GLY A 40 -13.08 11.50 -6.19
N THR A 41 -13.07 10.87 -7.37
CA THR A 41 -13.68 11.44 -8.58
C THR A 41 -15.19 11.57 -8.38
N ASP A 42 -15.74 12.74 -8.70
CA ASP A 42 -17.14 13.17 -8.48
C ASP A 42 -18.22 12.14 -8.84
N ARG A 43 -17.93 11.20 -9.75
CA ARG A 43 -18.85 10.12 -10.15
C ARG A 43 -19.14 9.08 -9.07
N LEU A 44 -18.21 8.82 -8.15
CA LEU A 44 -18.39 7.81 -7.10
C LEU A 44 -19.09 8.35 -5.85
N MET A 45 -19.07 9.67 -5.64
CA MET A 45 -19.78 10.33 -4.55
C MET A 45 -21.21 10.77 -4.91
N ALA A 46 -21.61 10.54 -6.17
CA ALA A 46 -22.94 10.86 -6.69
C ALA A 46 -23.94 9.68 -6.62
N GLY A 47 -23.58 8.59 -5.94
CA GLY A 47 -24.46 7.43 -5.74
C GLY A 47 -25.44 7.63 -4.58
N ASP A 48 -26.73 7.74 -4.94
CA ASP A 48 -27.94 7.51 -4.13
C ASP A 48 -28.25 8.43 -2.93
N ALA A 49 -27.88 9.71 -3.00
CA ALA A 49 -28.48 10.74 -2.14
C ALA A 49 -29.17 11.83 -2.97
N ARG A 50 -30.31 11.48 -3.59
CA ARG A 50 -31.41 12.45 -3.71
C ARG A 50 -32.06 12.60 -2.34
N ALA A 51 -31.33 13.21 -1.40
CA ALA A 51 -31.90 13.58 -0.12
C ALA A 51 -32.90 14.73 -0.37
N GLU A 52 -34.17 14.50 -0.08
CA GLU A 52 -35.16 15.55 0.08
C GLU A 52 -34.68 16.50 1.18
N GLY A 53 -34.32 17.73 0.79
CA GLY A 53 -33.75 18.71 1.71
C GLY A 53 -32.49 19.39 1.16
N GLY A 54 -32.63 20.11 0.04
CA GLY A 54 -31.88 21.32 -0.34
C GLY A 54 -30.44 21.54 0.16
N GLY A 55 -29.56 20.53 0.09
CA GLY A 55 -28.15 20.70 0.42
C GLY A 55 -27.29 19.77 -0.44
N ARG A 56 -26.61 20.32 -1.46
CA ARG A 56 -25.58 19.59 -2.21
C ARG A 56 -24.46 19.22 -1.21
N ARG A 57 -24.38 17.97 -0.76
CA ARG A 57 -23.12 17.43 -0.21
C ARG A 57 -22.17 17.31 -1.40
N ALA A 58 -21.45 18.39 -1.68
CA ALA A 58 -20.45 18.43 -2.72
C ALA A 58 -19.39 17.35 -2.47
N GLY A 59 -19.06 16.58 -3.50
CA GLY A 59 -17.90 15.70 -3.49
C GLY A 59 -16.67 16.51 -3.06
N GLY A 60 -15.98 16.03 -2.04
CA GLY A 60 -14.89 16.73 -1.39
C GLY A 60 -14.08 15.78 -0.51
N PRO A 61 -12.88 16.18 -0.08
CA PRO A 61 -12.01 15.35 0.75
C PRO A 61 -12.69 14.91 2.05
N GLU A 62 -13.59 15.72 2.62
CA GLU A 62 -14.35 15.40 3.83
C GLU A 62 -15.33 14.25 3.59
N ALA A 63 -16.15 14.30 2.53
CA ALA A 63 -17.06 13.22 2.19
C ALA A 63 -16.32 11.92 1.84
N TYR A 64 -15.14 12.04 1.21
CA TYR A 64 -14.26 10.90 0.96
C TYR A 64 -13.70 10.30 2.25
N LEU A 65 -13.28 11.13 3.20
CA LEU A 65 -12.85 10.68 4.52
C LEU A 65 -14.00 10.06 5.31
N ASP A 66 -15.21 10.60 5.27
CA ASP A 66 -16.39 10.02 5.92
C ASP A 66 -16.70 8.62 5.37
N PHE A 67 -16.54 8.43 4.06
CA PHE A 67 -16.68 7.12 3.42
C PHE A 67 -15.57 6.16 3.85
N LEU A 68 -14.31 6.60 3.80
CA LEU A 68 -13.14 5.74 3.92
C LEU A 68 -12.77 5.42 5.38
N THR A 69 -12.94 6.36 6.31
CA THR A 69 -12.56 6.23 7.73
C THR A 69 -13.10 4.94 8.39
N PRO A 70 -14.41 4.61 8.34
CA PRO A 70 -14.89 3.37 8.95
C PRO A 70 -14.27 2.11 8.32
N ARG A 71 -13.88 2.14 7.03
CA ARG A 71 -13.14 1.03 6.41
C ARG A 71 -11.71 0.95 6.92
N LEU A 72 -11.02 2.08 7.10
CA LEU A 72 -9.65 2.10 7.64
C LEU A 72 -9.60 1.63 9.10
N GLU A 73 -10.62 1.97 9.90
CA GLU A 73 -10.79 1.44 11.26
C GLU A 73 -10.91 -0.09 11.25
N GLN A 74 -11.71 -0.65 10.33
CA GLN A 74 -11.79 -2.09 10.16
C GLN A 74 -10.47 -2.68 9.66
N CYS A 75 -9.76 -2.05 8.72
CA CYS A 75 -8.44 -2.52 8.28
C CYS A 75 -7.48 -2.65 9.47
N ARG A 76 -7.46 -1.65 10.37
CA ARG A 76 -6.64 -1.68 11.59
C ARG A 76 -7.04 -2.82 12.54
N ARG A 77 -8.33 -3.10 12.69
CA ARG A 77 -8.85 -4.19 13.53
C ARG A 77 -8.49 -5.57 12.95
N LEU A 78 -8.60 -5.72 11.63
CA LEU A 78 -8.36 -6.98 10.93
C LEU A 78 -6.87 -7.31 10.82
N LEU A 79 -5.99 -6.31 10.83
CA LEU A 79 -4.55 -6.55 10.76
C LEU A 79 -4.00 -7.25 12.01
N ALA A 80 -3.29 -8.35 11.77
CA ALA A 80 -2.50 -9.06 12.77
C ALA A 80 -1.39 -8.15 13.33
N PRO A 81 -0.86 -8.41 14.55
CA PRO A 81 0.20 -7.60 15.15
C PRO A 81 1.46 -7.43 14.29
N ARG A 82 1.74 -8.40 13.41
CA ARG A 82 2.87 -8.41 12.47
C ARG A 82 2.49 -7.97 11.05
N GLY A 83 1.26 -7.50 10.86
CA GLY A 83 0.73 -7.21 9.54
C GLY A 83 1.01 -5.80 9.03
N THR A 84 0.80 -5.61 7.73
CA THR A 84 1.02 -4.35 7.01
C THR A 84 -0.19 -3.93 6.17
N LEU A 85 -0.48 -2.63 6.16
CA LEU A 85 -1.47 -1.99 5.31
C LEU A 85 -0.78 -1.26 4.15
N TYR A 86 -1.34 -1.37 2.97
CA TYR A 86 -1.00 -0.57 1.79
C TYR A 86 -2.25 0.11 1.26
N VAL A 87 -2.22 1.44 1.13
CA VAL A 87 -3.35 2.23 0.61
C VAL A 87 -2.91 3.01 -0.62
N HIS A 88 -3.46 2.65 -1.77
CA HIS A 88 -3.16 3.26 -3.07
C HIS A 88 -4.06 4.47 -3.31
N LEU A 89 -3.46 5.63 -3.56
CA LEU A 89 -4.15 6.91 -3.60
C LEU A 89 -3.54 7.80 -4.67
N ASP A 90 -4.38 8.66 -5.23
CA ASP A 90 -3.91 9.73 -6.07
C ASP A 90 -3.52 10.98 -5.26
N TRP A 91 -2.91 11.93 -5.95
CA TRP A 91 -2.50 13.23 -5.42
C TRP A 91 -3.61 14.06 -4.75
N ARG A 92 -4.91 13.81 -5.06
CA ARG A 92 -6.01 14.61 -4.50
C ARG A 92 -6.31 14.23 -3.08
N THR A 93 -6.17 12.94 -2.77
CA THR A 93 -6.68 12.35 -1.54
C THR A 93 -5.58 11.89 -0.58
N VAL A 94 -4.37 11.63 -1.10
CA VAL A 94 -3.26 11.04 -0.34
C VAL A 94 -2.95 11.75 0.98
N HIS A 95 -2.88 13.08 1.00
CA HIS A 95 -2.49 13.82 2.20
C HIS A 95 -3.57 13.77 3.29
N TYR A 96 -4.84 13.83 2.91
CA TYR A 96 -5.97 13.74 3.84
C TYR A 96 -6.04 12.35 4.48
N VAL A 97 -5.89 11.30 3.66
CA VAL A 97 -5.88 9.91 4.14
C VAL A 97 -4.64 9.63 4.99
N LYS A 98 -3.47 10.19 4.65
CA LYS A 98 -2.25 10.06 5.45
C LYS A 98 -2.44 10.57 6.88
N VAL A 99 -3.04 11.75 7.04
CA VAL A 99 -3.33 12.32 8.36
C VAL A 99 -4.29 11.41 9.13
N ARG A 100 -5.35 10.92 8.48
CA ARG A 100 -6.29 9.98 9.12
C ARG A 100 -5.63 8.66 9.52
N LEU A 101 -4.74 8.12 8.68
CA LEU A 101 -3.98 6.91 9.01
C LEU A 101 -3.01 7.14 10.16
N ASP A 102 -2.39 8.32 10.25
CA ASP A 102 -1.55 8.70 11.39
C ASP A 102 -2.32 8.73 12.70
N GLU A 103 -3.57 9.19 12.70
CA GLU A 103 -4.45 9.14 13.88
C GLU A 103 -4.82 7.70 14.26
N LEU A 104 -5.14 6.86 13.27
CA LEU A 104 -5.61 5.49 13.51
C LEU A 104 -4.46 4.54 13.90
N PHE A 105 -3.35 4.57 13.16
CA PHE A 105 -2.23 3.66 13.35
C PHE A 105 -1.15 4.24 14.27
N GLY A 106 -1.09 5.55 14.43
CA GLY A 106 0.03 6.25 15.06
C GLY A 106 1.12 6.58 14.03
N ARG A 107 1.63 7.80 14.08
CA ARG A 107 2.67 8.31 13.15
C ARG A 107 3.91 7.42 13.08
N ASP A 108 4.34 6.88 14.22
CA ASP A 108 5.51 6.01 14.32
C ASP A 108 5.35 4.66 13.59
N ASN A 109 4.12 4.30 13.22
CA ASN A 109 3.82 3.08 12.49
C ASN A 109 3.78 3.27 10.97
N PHE A 110 3.98 4.49 10.48
CA PHE A 110 4.23 4.74 9.06
C PHE A 110 5.58 4.13 8.65
N LEU A 111 5.60 3.37 7.55
CA LEU A 111 6.80 2.71 7.04
C LEU A 111 7.46 3.53 5.95
N ASN A 112 6.76 3.71 4.84
CA ASN A 112 7.25 4.43 3.67
C ASN A 112 6.09 4.93 2.79
N GLU A 113 6.43 5.89 1.95
CA GLU A 113 5.63 6.28 0.80
C GLU A 113 6.19 5.56 -0.42
N ILE A 114 5.36 4.77 -1.10
CA ILE A 114 5.75 4.09 -2.33
C ILE A 114 5.22 4.90 -3.52
N VAL A 115 6.11 5.29 -4.42
CA VAL A 115 5.78 6.01 -5.65
C VAL A 115 5.58 4.99 -6.76
N TRP A 116 4.33 4.79 -7.19
CA TRP A 116 4.02 3.97 -8.34
C TRP A 116 4.02 4.83 -9.59
N SER A 117 5.13 4.80 -10.34
CA SER A 117 5.30 5.59 -11.56
C SER A 117 4.82 4.84 -12.80
N TYR A 118 4.29 5.58 -13.75
CA TYR A 118 3.80 5.04 -15.02
C TYR A 118 4.31 5.88 -16.19
N ARG A 119 4.63 5.20 -17.29
CA ARG A 119 5.21 5.83 -18.50
C ARG A 119 4.18 6.65 -19.28
N THR A 120 2.93 6.18 -19.27
CA THR A 120 1.79 6.82 -19.94
C THR A 120 1.34 8.08 -19.19
N GLY A 121 0.47 8.90 -19.78
CA GLY A 121 0.01 10.16 -19.18
C GLY A 121 0.40 11.40 -19.99
N GLY A 122 -0.43 12.43 -19.89
CA GLY A 122 -0.36 13.62 -20.74
C GLY A 122 0.93 14.44 -20.56
N VAL A 123 1.27 15.22 -21.58
CA VAL A 123 2.35 16.21 -21.52
C VAL A 123 1.77 17.51 -20.99
N GLY A 124 2.25 17.98 -19.84
CA GLY A 124 1.85 19.28 -19.32
C GLY A 124 2.56 20.40 -20.06
N ARG A 125 1.81 21.41 -20.52
CA ARG A 125 2.36 22.62 -21.16
C ARG A 125 2.63 23.77 -20.17
N ARG A 126 1.98 23.73 -19.00
CA ARG A 126 2.05 24.79 -17.97
C ARG A 126 2.57 24.29 -16.62
N TRP A 127 2.63 22.97 -16.44
CA TRP A 127 2.99 22.29 -15.19
C TRP A 127 3.57 20.91 -15.51
N PHE A 128 4.22 20.28 -14.53
CA PHE A 128 4.74 18.94 -14.69
C PHE A 128 3.65 17.92 -15.00
N ALA A 129 3.98 16.98 -15.89
CA ALA A 129 3.11 15.85 -16.20
C ALA A 129 2.91 14.98 -14.96
N ARG A 130 1.67 14.55 -14.73
CA ARG A 130 1.36 13.57 -13.69
C ARG A 130 1.78 12.19 -14.19
N LYS A 131 2.67 11.56 -13.43
CA LYS A 131 3.36 10.32 -13.82
C LYS A 131 3.47 9.30 -12.69
N HIS A 132 2.76 9.54 -11.59
CA HIS A 132 2.73 8.60 -10.48
C HIS A 132 1.45 8.75 -9.66
N ASP A 133 1.14 7.68 -8.95
CA ASP A 133 0.26 7.67 -7.78
C ASP A 133 1.07 7.23 -6.55
N THR A 134 0.50 7.42 -5.36
CA THR A 134 1.17 7.15 -4.10
C THR A 134 0.51 5.95 -3.40
N ILE A 135 1.31 5.02 -2.91
CA ILE A 135 0.88 3.94 -2.02
C ILE A 135 1.46 4.21 -0.63
N LEU A 136 0.60 4.48 0.34
CA LEU A 136 1.00 4.65 1.73
C LEU A 136 1.15 3.28 2.40
N SER A 137 2.29 3.01 3.04
CA SER A 137 2.51 1.78 3.79
C SER A 137 2.58 2.01 5.30
N TYR A 138 1.83 1.22 6.05
CA TYR A 138 1.80 1.21 7.51
C TYR A 138 2.00 -0.18 8.06
N ALA A 139 2.74 -0.29 9.17
CA ALA A 139 2.73 -1.49 9.99
C ALA A 139 1.62 -1.42 11.02
N ARG A 140 1.08 -2.57 11.45
CA ARG A 140 0.25 -2.62 12.66
C ARG A 140 1.04 -2.22 13.90
N LYS A 141 2.31 -2.64 13.95
CA LYS A 141 3.34 -2.25 14.92
C LYS A 141 4.70 -2.24 14.22
N ARG A 142 5.34 -1.07 14.12
CA ARG A 142 6.67 -0.94 13.51
C ARG A 142 7.69 -1.79 14.27
N GLY A 143 8.63 -2.39 13.53
CA GLY A 143 9.62 -3.34 14.05
C GLY A 143 9.11 -4.77 14.26
N ALA A 144 7.79 -5.01 14.36
CA ALA A 144 7.22 -6.35 14.47
C ALA A 144 6.72 -6.92 13.12
N HIS A 145 6.56 -6.05 12.12
CA HIS A 145 6.02 -6.43 10.82
C HIS A 145 6.94 -7.38 10.06
N VAL A 146 6.34 -8.23 9.23
CA VAL A 146 7.07 -9.09 8.29
C VAL A 146 7.24 -8.33 6.98
N PHE A 147 8.47 -8.21 6.50
CA PHE A 147 8.77 -7.68 5.16
C PHE A 147 9.67 -8.66 4.41
N ASN A 148 9.14 -9.22 3.32
CA ASN A 148 9.87 -10.11 2.46
C ASN A 148 10.62 -9.29 1.42
N VAL A 149 11.94 -9.14 1.59
CA VAL A 149 12.76 -8.32 0.71
C VAL A 149 12.72 -8.87 -0.71
N LEU A 150 12.06 -8.14 -1.60
CA LEU A 150 12.06 -8.43 -3.02
C LEU A 150 13.35 -7.90 -3.64
N ARG A 151 13.96 -8.72 -4.49
CA ARG A 151 15.18 -8.38 -5.23
C ARG A 151 14.96 -8.64 -6.70
N ALA A 152 15.34 -7.67 -7.53
CA ALA A 152 15.22 -7.81 -8.97
C ALA A 152 16.22 -6.88 -9.68
N GLY A 153 16.43 -7.15 -10.97
CA GLY A 153 17.32 -6.37 -11.82
C GLY A 153 18.80 -6.76 -11.64
N ARG A 154 19.68 -5.92 -12.19
CA ARG A 154 21.13 -6.11 -12.13
C ARG A 154 21.76 -4.90 -11.45
N TYR A 155 22.80 -5.16 -10.66
CA TYR A 155 23.64 -4.08 -10.17
C TYR A 155 24.31 -3.39 -11.35
N ARG A 156 24.41 -2.06 -11.30
CA ARG A 156 25.41 -1.37 -12.11
C ARG A 156 26.78 -1.81 -11.63
N THR A 157 27.53 -2.43 -12.52
CA THR A 157 28.86 -2.97 -12.21
C THR A 157 30.02 -2.10 -12.66
N ASP A 158 29.70 -0.98 -13.31
CA ASP A 158 30.68 0.00 -13.77
C ASP A 158 31.49 0.54 -12.58
N GLY A 159 32.82 0.43 -12.68
CA GLY A 159 33.74 0.90 -11.64
C GLY A 159 33.90 -0.02 -10.43
N LEU A 160 33.38 -1.25 -10.47
CA LEU A 160 33.62 -2.26 -9.42
C LEU A 160 34.85 -3.12 -9.73
N SER A 161 35.50 -3.60 -8.67
CA SER A 161 36.57 -4.59 -8.78
C SER A 161 35.98 -5.99 -8.93
N ASN A 162 36.70 -6.90 -9.59
CA ASN A 162 36.29 -8.30 -9.72
C ASN A 162 37.28 -9.21 -8.98
N ASP A 163 36.76 -10.26 -8.34
CA ASP A 163 37.60 -11.29 -7.73
C ASP A 163 38.13 -12.30 -8.79
N GLU A 164 38.94 -13.27 -8.35
CA GLU A 164 39.51 -14.32 -9.20
C GLU A 164 38.44 -15.16 -9.92
N ARG A 165 37.20 -15.15 -9.43
CA ARG A 165 36.04 -15.84 -10.02
C ARG A 165 35.16 -14.91 -10.84
N GLY A 166 35.61 -13.68 -11.10
CA GLY A 166 34.89 -12.67 -11.88
C GLY A 166 33.70 -12.03 -11.16
N ARG A 167 33.57 -12.18 -9.83
CA ARG A 167 32.44 -11.60 -9.08
C ARG A 167 32.72 -10.13 -8.74
N PRO A 168 31.80 -9.21 -9.04
CA PRO A 168 31.98 -7.80 -8.72
C PRO A 168 31.89 -7.57 -7.21
N TYR A 169 32.76 -6.71 -6.68
CA TYR A 169 32.77 -6.28 -5.28
C TYR A 169 33.19 -4.81 -5.14
N LYS A 170 32.79 -4.20 -4.03
CA LYS A 170 33.27 -2.87 -3.62
C LYS A 170 34.28 -3.00 -2.47
N VAL A 171 35.41 -2.31 -2.56
CA VAL A 171 36.35 -2.19 -1.43
C VAL A 171 35.76 -1.21 -0.42
N THR A 172 35.66 -1.65 0.84
CA THR A 172 35.21 -0.84 1.97
C THR A 172 36.26 -0.87 3.07
N ARG A 173 36.13 -0.02 4.10
CA ARG A 173 37.01 -0.04 5.28
C ARG A 173 37.03 -1.40 5.98
N ASN A 174 35.96 -2.20 5.84
CA ASN A 174 35.81 -3.51 6.47
C ASN A 174 36.12 -4.67 5.51
N GLY A 175 36.78 -4.40 4.37
CA GLY A 175 37.12 -5.40 3.36
C GLY A 175 36.20 -5.36 2.13
N ARG A 176 36.07 -6.50 1.45
CA ARG A 176 35.31 -6.62 0.20
C ARG A 176 33.82 -6.82 0.47
N LEU A 177 32.99 -5.92 -0.04
CA LEU A 177 31.54 -6.05 -0.04
C LEU A 177 31.07 -6.68 -1.35
N TYR A 178 30.54 -7.89 -1.26
CA TYR A 178 29.92 -8.58 -2.39
C TYR A 178 28.43 -8.27 -2.48
N PHE A 179 27.91 -8.32 -3.70
CA PHE A 179 26.51 -8.05 -4.01
C PHE A 179 25.65 -9.32 -3.94
N HIS A 180 24.36 -9.15 -3.66
CA HIS A 180 23.45 -10.29 -3.54
C HIS A 180 23.22 -10.94 -4.92
N PRO A 181 23.25 -12.28 -5.05
CA PRO A 181 23.14 -12.95 -6.35
C PRO A 181 21.80 -12.67 -7.07
N ALA A 182 20.71 -12.50 -6.31
CA ALA A 182 19.39 -12.16 -6.86
C ALA A 182 19.21 -10.67 -7.27
N GLY A 183 20.27 -9.85 -7.23
CA GLY A 183 20.20 -8.44 -7.57
C GLY A 183 19.92 -7.50 -6.38
N PRO A 184 19.84 -6.18 -6.66
CA PRO A 184 19.53 -5.17 -5.64
C PRO A 184 18.14 -5.39 -5.04
N ALA A 185 17.97 -4.92 -3.80
CA ALA A 185 16.64 -4.85 -3.20
C ALA A 185 15.80 -3.82 -3.97
N LEU A 186 14.53 -4.14 -4.19
CA LEU A 186 13.58 -3.19 -4.74
C LEU A 186 13.38 -2.04 -3.77
N THR A 187 13.23 -0.84 -4.32
CA THR A 187 13.04 0.40 -3.58
C THR A 187 11.55 0.74 -3.48
N ASP A 188 11.25 1.88 -2.87
CA ASP A 188 9.91 2.45 -2.76
C ASP A 188 9.50 3.28 -3.99
N VAL A 189 10.38 3.44 -4.99
CA VAL A 189 10.05 4.04 -6.29
C VAL A 189 10.02 2.97 -7.38
N TRP A 190 8.90 2.83 -8.07
CA TRP A 190 8.62 1.79 -9.08
C TRP A 190 8.22 2.39 -10.42
#